data_AF-A0A1B6GCJ6-F1
#
_entry.id   AF-A0A1B6GCJ6-F1
#
_cell.length_a   1.000
_cell.length_b   1.000
_cell.length_c   1.000
_cell.angle_alpha   90.00
_cell.angle_beta   90.00
_cell.angle_gamma   90.00
#
_symmetry.space_group_name_H-M   'P 1'
#
loop_
_entity.id
_entity.type
_entity.pdbx_description
1 polymer ?
#
loop_
_entity_poly.entity_id
_entity_poly.type
_entity_poly.pdbx_seq_one_letter_code
_entity_poly.pdbx_strand_id
1 'polypeptide(L)'
;KDDGAIRISSLTHGDVEEKFKQLNDDPDSILAMSLLYQHTANNPDQVTQAIRKFYFNGAENITLEMVPQLTELYTDDLFTKGAMEAVRRHSGPVFLYHFAYNQSFSLCS
;
A
#
# COMPACT_ATOMS: atom_id res chain seq x y z
N LYS A 1 -7.82 -9.17 0.52
CA LYS A 1 -8.40 -8.65 1.78
C LYS A 1 -7.40 -7.67 2.36
N ASP A 2 -7.93 -6.67 3.02
CA ASP A 2 -7.41 -5.31 3.02
C ASP A 2 -6.39 -5.07 4.15
N ASP A 3 -5.33 -5.88 4.23
CA ASP A 3 -4.37 -5.85 5.35
C ASP A 3 -3.59 -4.53 5.44
N GLY A 4 -3.46 -3.83 4.31
CA GLY A 4 -2.94 -2.47 4.21
C GLY A 4 -3.81 -1.41 4.90
N ALA A 5 -5.02 -1.75 5.38
CA ALA A 5 -5.94 -0.81 6.02
C ALA A 5 -5.32 -0.16 7.28
N ILE A 6 -4.38 -0.84 7.95
CA ILE A 6 -3.62 -0.26 9.07
C ILE A 6 -2.81 0.97 8.61
N ARG A 7 -2.26 0.94 7.40
CA ARG A 7 -1.54 2.08 6.85
C ARG A 7 -2.51 3.15 6.34
N ILE A 8 -3.64 2.73 5.79
CA ILE A 8 -4.66 3.66 5.26
C ILE A 8 -5.44 4.38 6.36
N SER A 9 -5.59 3.81 7.55
CA SER A 9 -6.23 4.49 8.69
C SER A 9 -5.57 5.84 9.00
N SER A 10 -4.25 5.93 8.86
CA SER A 10 -3.48 7.17 9.00
C SER A 10 -3.88 8.23 7.97
N LEU A 11 -4.33 7.86 6.77
CA LEU A 11 -4.78 8.77 5.72
C LEU A 11 -6.28 9.11 5.84
N THR A 12 -7.08 8.23 6.45
CA THR A 12 -8.54 8.36 6.53
C THR A 12 -9.07 8.87 7.87
N HIS A 13 -8.21 9.18 8.84
CA HIS A 13 -8.58 9.82 10.11
C HIS A 13 -8.02 11.24 10.24
N GLY A 14 -8.70 12.10 11.00
CA GLY A 14 -8.31 13.49 11.23
C GLY A 14 -8.63 14.38 10.03
N ASP A 15 -7.71 15.27 9.65
CA ASP A 15 -7.85 16.13 8.47
C ASP A 15 -7.56 15.35 7.18
N VAL A 16 -8.59 14.65 6.70
CA VAL A 16 -8.50 13.76 5.53
C VAL A 16 -8.27 14.56 4.25
N GLU A 17 -8.95 15.69 4.07
CA GLU A 17 -8.84 16.50 2.86
C GLU A 17 -7.41 17.03 2.68
N GLU A 18 -6.81 17.58 3.74
CA GLU A 18 -5.43 18.08 3.69
C GLU A 18 -4.42 16.96 3.42
N LYS A 19 -4.63 15.76 3.98
CA LYS A 19 -3.74 14.61 3.73
C LYS A 19 -3.78 14.12 2.29
N PHE A 20 -4.97 14.04 1.70
CA PHE A 20 -5.10 13.69 0.29
C PHE A 20 -4.59 14.82 -0.61
N LYS A 21 -4.74 16.08 -0.21
CA LYS A 21 -4.12 17.20 -0.90
C LYS A 21 -2.59 17.07 -0.90
N GLN A 22 -1.97 16.84 0.26
CA GLN A 22 -0.52 16.62 0.37
C GLN A 22 -0.04 15.45 -0.48
N LEU A 23 -0.75 14.32 -0.47
CA LEU A 23 -0.45 13.15 -1.30
C LEU A 23 -0.44 13.51 -2.80
N ASN A 24 -1.34 14.37 -3.25
CA ASN A 24 -1.43 14.77 -4.66
C ASN A 24 -0.47 15.92 -5.02
N ASP A 25 -0.09 16.76 -4.07
CA ASP A 25 0.90 17.83 -4.27
C ASP A 25 2.32 17.27 -4.46
N ASP A 26 2.67 16.16 -3.81
CA ASP A 26 3.98 15.49 -3.94
C ASP A 26 3.87 13.94 -3.90
N PRO A 27 3.29 13.32 -4.94
CA PRO A 27 3.06 11.89 -4.96
C PRO A 27 4.36 11.09 -5.07
N ASP A 28 5.37 11.61 -5.77
CA ASP A 28 6.64 10.93 -5.99
C ASP A 28 7.42 10.76 -4.69
N SER A 29 7.50 11.81 -3.86
CA SER A 29 8.16 11.72 -2.56
C SER A 29 7.35 10.88 -1.57
N ILE A 30 6.05 11.14 -1.45
CA ILE A 30 5.22 10.52 -0.42
C ILE A 30 5.07 9.02 -0.67
N LEU A 31 4.76 8.60 -1.90
CA LEU A 31 4.63 7.17 -2.23
C LEU A 31 5.98 6.46 -2.16
N ALA A 32 7.07 7.08 -2.61
CA ALA A 32 8.39 6.46 -2.55
C ALA A 32 8.87 6.26 -1.12
N MET A 33 8.62 7.24 -0.24
CA MET A 33 8.97 7.12 1.16
C MET A 33 8.06 6.12 1.89
N SER A 34 6.75 6.15 1.62
CA SER A 34 5.78 5.31 2.33
C SER A 34 5.90 3.82 1.98
N LEU A 35 6.29 3.52 0.74
CA LEU A 35 6.49 2.17 0.21
C LEU A 35 7.99 1.79 0.18
N LEU A 36 8.82 2.57 0.88
CA LEU A 36 10.23 2.26 1.17
C LEU A 36 11.13 2.05 -0.07
N TYR A 37 10.76 2.61 -1.22
CA TYR A 37 11.55 2.52 -2.44
C TYR A 37 12.36 3.78 -2.78
N GLN A 38 12.16 4.89 -2.06
CA GLN A 38 12.86 6.17 -2.29
C GLN A 38 14.38 6.03 -2.39
N HIS A 39 14.98 5.17 -1.56
CA HIS A 39 16.43 4.96 -1.50
C HIS A 39 16.87 3.58 -1.98
N THR A 40 15.95 2.73 -2.42
CA THR A 40 16.24 1.35 -2.84
C THR A 40 15.98 1.11 -4.32
N ALA A 41 15.12 1.91 -4.95
CA ALA A 41 14.94 1.89 -6.40
C ALA A 41 16.00 2.75 -7.10
N ASN A 42 16.49 2.28 -8.26
CA ASN A 42 17.41 3.07 -9.09
C ASN A 42 16.72 4.30 -9.71
N ASN A 43 15.43 4.20 -10.03
CA ASN A 43 14.62 5.25 -10.63
C ASN A 43 13.26 5.34 -9.90
N PRO A 44 13.21 5.93 -8.69
CA PRO A 44 12.00 5.96 -7.87
C PRO A 44 10.81 6.59 -8.60
N ASP A 45 10.99 7.66 -9.36
CA ASP A 45 9.90 8.32 -10.10
C ASP A 45 9.24 7.39 -11.15
N GLN A 46 10.04 6.55 -11.82
CA GLN A 46 9.50 5.55 -12.77
C GLN A 46 8.70 4.47 -12.03
N VAL A 47 9.14 4.11 -10.82
CA VAL A 47 8.40 3.18 -9.96
C VAL A 47 7.08 3.82 -9.52
N THR A 48 7.09 5.08 -9.10
CA THR A 48 5.86 5.81 -8.74
C THR A 48 4.88 5.85 -9.91
N GLN A 49 5.35 6.19 -11.12
CA GLN A 49 4.51 6.21 -12.32
C GLN A 49 3.91 4.83 -12.63
N ALA A 50 4.69 3.76 -12.48
CA ALA A 50 4.23 2.39 -12.68
C ALA A 50 3.16 2.00 -11.65
N ILE A 51 3.37 2.33 -10.37
CA ILE A 51 2.41 2.11 -9.29
C ILE A 51 1.11 2.86 -9.56
N ARG A 52 1.21 4.15 -9.93
CA ARG A 52 0.03 4.98 -10.24
C ARG A 52 -0.77 4.46 -11.43
N LYS A 53 -0.08 3.96 -12.45
CA LYS A 53 -0.73 3.33 -13.59
C LYS A 53 -1.43 2.03 -13.21
N PHE A 54 -0.81 1.21 -12.36
CA PHE A 54 -1.33 -0.11 -12.00
C PHE A 54 -2.53 -0.04 -11.03
N TYR A 55 -2.39 0.67 -9.91
CA TYR A 55 -3.42 0.70 -8.86
C TYR A 55 -4.48 1.78 -9.07
N PHE A 56 -4.15 2.88 -9.76
CA PHE A 56 -5.06 4.03 -9.90
C PHE A 56 -5.42 4.33 -11.36
N ASN A 57 -5.14 3.42 -12.30
CA ASN A 57 -5.40 3.57 -13.74
C ASN A 57 -4.86 4.89 -14.33
N GLY A 58 -3.78 5.43 -13.77
CA GLY A 58 -3.20 6.71 -14.20
C GLY A 58 -4.08 7.93 -13.88
N ALA A 59 -4.94 7.85 -12.86
CA ALA A 59 -5.70 8.99 -12.38
C ALA A 59 -4.81 10.20 -12.08
N GLU A 60 -5.34 11.38 -12.39
CA GLU A 60 -4.67 12.67 -12.13
C GLU A 60 -4.47 12.87 -10.62
N ASN A 61 -5.53 12.64 -9.84
CA ASN A 61 -5.51 12.71 -8.39
C ASN A 61 -5.97 11.39 -7.76
N ILE A 62 -5.30 11.01 -6.67
CA ILE A 62 -5.75 9.95 -5.75
C ILE A 62 -6.79 10.57 -4.83
N THR A 63 -8.01 10.03 -4.81
CA THR A 63 -9.12 10.58 -4.02
C THR A 63 -9.55 9.62 -2.91
N LEU A 64 -10.42 10.10 -2.01
CA LEU A 64 -10.95 9.28 -0.91
C LEU A 64 -11.69 8.03 -1.41
N GLU A 65 -12.35 8.11 -2.56
CA GLU A 65 -13.03 6.97 -3.19
C GLU A 65 -12.05 5.85 -3.61
N MET A 66 -10.76 6.17 -3.72
CA MET A 66 -9.69 5.22 -4.07
C MET A 66 -9.01 4.56 -2.85
N VAL A 67 -9.59 4.72 -1.66
CA VAL A 67 -9.15 4.02 -0.43
C VAL A 67 -9.03 2.50 -0.62
N PRO A 68 -9.92 1.80 -1.34
CA PRO A 68 -9.76 0.37 -1.60
C PRO A 68 -8.46 0.06 -2.36
N GLN A 69 -8.14 0.80 -3.43
CA GLN A 69 -6.95 0.62 -4.25
C GLN A 69 -5.68 0.97 -3.49
N LEU A 70 -5.73 2.02 -2.68
CA LEU A 70 -4.69 2.37 -1.73
C LEU A 70 -4.44 1.22 -0.75
N THR A 71 -5.50 0.59 -0.27
CA THR A 71 -5.39 -0.53 0.67
C THR A 71 -4.80 -1.78 0.02
N GLU A 72 -5.19 -2.08 -1.23
CA GLU A 72 -4.59 -3.15 -2.04
C GLU A 72 -3.09 -2.93 -2.23
N LEU A 73 -2.70 -1.71 -2.61
CA LEU A 73 -1.29 -1.32 -2.79
C LEU A 73 -0.45 -1.59 -1.52
N TYR A 74 -0.88 -1.10 -0.36
CA TYR A 74 -0.12 -1.33 0.88
C TYR A 74 -0.20 -2.78 1.37
N THR A 75 -1.26 -3.52 1.05
CA THR A 75 -1.32 -4.96 1.32
C THR A 75 -0.24 -5.70 0.54
N ASP A 76 -0.12 -5.40 -0.75
CA ASP A 76 0.85 -6.04 -1.63
C ASP A 76 2.28 -5.70 -1.25
N ASP A 77 2.55 -4.42 -0.96
CA ASP A 77 3.89 -3.93 -0.61
C ASP A 77 4.37 -4.45 0.76
N LEU A 78 3.55 -4.28 1.81
CA LEU A 78 3.99 -4.51 3.19
C LEU A 78 3.95 -6.00 3.58
N PHE A 79 3.04 -6.78 3.02
CA PHE A 79 2.78 -8.15 3.48
C PHE A 79 2.91 -9.19 2.38
N THR A 80 2.09 -9.09 1.33
CA THR A 80 1.92 -10.18 0.36
C THR A 80 3.20 -10.48 -0.40
N LYS A 81 3.86 -9.46 -0.99
CA LYS A 81 5.06 -9.66 -1.80
C LYS A 81 6.20 -10.28 -0.98
N GLY A 82 6.43 -9.79 0.23
CA GLY A 82 7.45 -10.31 1.13
C GLY A 82 7.18 -11.76 1.51
N ALA A 83 5.94 -12.08 1.90
CA ALA A 83 5.53 -13.44 2.23
C ALA A 83 5.70 -14.40 1.04
N MET A 84 5.24 -14.01 -0.16
CA MET A 84 5.38 -14.84 -1.36
C MET A 84 6.84 -15.06 -1.75
N GLU A 85 7.69 -14.03 -1.70
CA GLU A 85 9.11 -14.17 -2.00
C GLU A 85 9.84 -15.06 -0.98
N ALA A 86 9.47 -14.99 0.30
CA ALA A 86 10.01 -15.87 1.33
C ALA A 86 9.64 -17.34 1.05
N VAL A 87 8.38 -17.61 0.72
CA VAL A 87 7.90 -18.95 0.33
C VAL A 87 8.68 -19.46 -0.88
N ARG A 88 8.81 -18.62 -1.93
CA ARG A 88 9.48 -18.99 -3.18
C ARG A 88 10.96 -19.34 -3.00
N ARG A 89 11.65 -18.68 -2.07
CA ARG A 89 13.10 -18.85 -1.85
C ARG A 89 13.46 -19.90 -0.80
N HIS A 90 12.50 -20.36 -0.01
CA HIS A 90 12.76 -21.33 1.04
C HIS A 90 13.03 -22.72 0.47
N SER A 91 14.06 -23.41 1.00
CA SER A 91 14.39 -24.78 0.61
C SER A 91 13.90 -25.74 1.70
N GLY A 92 12.74 -26.37 1.46
CA GLY A 92 12.13 -27.31 2.40
C GLY A 92 10.60 -27.27 2.33
N PRO A 93 9.89 -28.07 3.15
CA PRO A 93 8.44 -27.96 3.27
C PRO A 93 8.03 -26.57 3.78
N VAL A 94 7.15 -25.89 3.05
CA VAL A 94 6.62 -24.57 3.42
C VAL A 94 5.12 -24.65 3.58
N PHE A 95 4.61 -24.03 4.64
CA PHE A 95 3.19 -23.87 4.88
C PHE A 95 2.88 -22.37 4.93
N LEU A 96 2.01 -21.93 4.03
CA LEU A 96 1.51 -20.57 3.98
C LEU A 96 0.03 -20.58 4.34
N TYR A 97 -0.38 -19.66 5.19
CA TYR A 97 -1.78 -19.50 5.58
C TYR A 97 -2.23 -18.07 5.33
N HIS A 98 -3.45 -17.93 4.79
CA HIS A 98 -4.09 -16.64 4.58
C HIS A 98 -5.23 -16.48 5.59
N PHE A 99 -5.00 -15.61 6.57
CA PHE A 99 -5.97 -15.35 7.63
C PHE A 99 -7.02 -14.34 7.17
N ALA A 100 -8.11 -14.85 6.59
CA ALA A 100 -9.18 -14.02 6.04
C ALA A 100 -10.37 -13.87 7.00
N TYR A 101 -10.19 -13.99 8.32
CA TYR A 101 -11.30 -13.87 9.26
C TYR A 101 -11.81 -12.42 9.33
N ASN A 102 -13.13 -12.24 9.20
CA ASN A 102 -13.77 -10.92 9.25
C ASN A 102 -14.49 -10.77 10.59
N GLN A 103 -13.89 -10.04 11.53
CA GLN A 103 -14.47 -9.85 12.86
C GLN A 103 -15.49 -8.70 12.83
N SER A 104 -16.44 -8.72 13.75
CA SER A 104 -17.30 -7.57 14.08
C SER A 104 -16.59 -6.55 14.99
N PHE A 105 -15.44 -6.89 15.57
CA PHE A 105 -14.64 -6.03 16.44
C PHE A 105 -13.14 -6.25 16.22
N SER A 106 -12.38 -5.16 16.09
CA SER A 106 -10.92 -5.16 16.04
C SER A 106 -10.40 -4.03 16.93
N LEU A 107 -9.36 -4.28 17.72
CA LEU A 107 -8.66 -3.26 18.49
C LEU A 107 -7.74 -2.48 17.55
N CYS A 108 -8.31 -1.60 16.74
CA CYS A 108 -7.57 -0.58 16.01
C CYS A 108 -8.12 0.78 16.48
N SER A 109 -7.38 1.40 17.41
CA SER A 109 -7.59 2.76 17.94
C SER A 109 -6.87 3.79 17.08
#